data_AF-A0A2G5TVE5-F1
#
_entry.id   AF-A0A2G5TVE5-F1
#
_cell.length_a   1.000
_cell.length_b   1.000
_cell.length_c   1.000
_cell.angle_alpha   90.00
_cell.angle_beta   90.00
_cell.angle_gamma   90.00
#
_symmetry.space_group_name_H-M   'P 1'
#
loop_
_entity.id
_entity.type
_entity.pdbx_description
1 polymer ?
#
loop_
_entity_poly.entity_id
_entity_poly.type
_entity_poly.pdbx_seq_one_letter_code
_entity_poly.pdbx_strand_id
1 'polypeptide(L)'
;MFVPTAIHIRHVLIYLFLSHTTMKDSETFLKNVYNTHAPHYNTIRNWFHRFEKDDFSLDEKDRSGRPRELDLDKLKHALQSDPF
;
A
#
# COMPACT_ATOMS: atom_id res chain seq x y z
N MET A 1 15.70 16.11 -8.13
CA MET A 1 15.05 15.86 -6.83
C MET A 1 14.70 14.39 -6.74
N PHE A 2 15.04 13.71 -5.64
CA PHE A 2 14.74 12.28 -5.49
C PHE A 2 13.25 12.09 -5.20
N VAL A 3 12.60 11.18 -5.92
CA VAL A 3 11.19 10.79 -5.68
C VAL A 3 11.18 9.37 -5.12
N PRO A 4 10.81 9.18 -3.85
CA PRO A 4 10.85 7.88 -3.22
C PRO A 4 9.78 6.95 -3.82
N THR A 5 10.17 5.72 -4.14
CA THR A 5 9.21 4.67 -4.50
C THR A 5 8.49 4.16 -3.26
N ALA A 6 7.35 3.47 -3.43
CA ALA A 6 6.63 2.87 -2.31
C ALA A 6 7.50 1.87 -1.52
N ILE A 7 8.31 1.07 -2.22
CA ILE A 7 9.24 0.11 -1.59
C ILE A 7 10.32 0.85 -0.80
N HIS A 8 10.86 1.95 -1.33
CA HIS A 8 11.82 2.80 -0.60
C HIS A 8 11.22 3.32 0.70
N ILE A 9 10.01 3.88 0.66
CA ILE A 9 9.32 4.35 1.88
C ILE A 9 9.12 3.22 2.89
N ARG A 10 8.75 2.01 2.46
CA ARG A 10 8.58 0.87 3.37
C ARG A 10 9.87 0.50 4.08
N HIS A 11 10.99 0.42 3.38
CA HIS A 11 12.30 0.18 4.01
C HIS A 11 12.66 1.25 5.04
N VAL A 12 12.39 2.52 4.72
CA VAL A 12 12.64 3.63 5.66
C VAL A 12 11.73 3.52 6.89
N LEU A 13 10.47 3.13 6.71
CA LEU A 13 9.56 2.90 7.84
C LEU A 13 10.02 1.75 8.74
N ILE A 14 10.57 0.66 8.16
CA ILE A 14 11.17 -0.44 8.93
C ILE A 14 12.35 0.08 9.74
N TYR A 15 13.26 0.84 9.12
CA TYR A 15 14.40 1.44 9.81
C TYR A 15 13.96 2.34 10.99
N LEU A 16 12.96 3.20 10.78
CA LEU A 16 12.43 4.09 11.81
C LEU A 16 11.76 3.30 12.96
N PHE A 17 11.03 2.25 12.64
CA PHE A 17 10.41 1.37 13.64
C PHE A 17 11.46 0.64 14.48
N LEU A 18 12.46 0.04 13.84
CA LEU A 18 13.57 -0.64 14.53
C LEU A 18 14.45 0.32 15.32
N SER A 19 14.48 1.60 14.95
CA SER A 19 15.13 2.67 15.72
C SER A 19 14.29 3.16 16.90
N HIS A 20 13.16 2.49 17.19
CA HIS A 20 12.22 2.82 18.27
C HIS A 20 11.68 4.25 18.21
N THR A 21 11.58 4.84 17.02
CA THR A 21 10.98 6.16 16.85
C THR A 21 9.47 6.09 16.99
N THR A 22 8.84 7.17 17.46
CA THR A 22 7.37 7.23 17.51
C THR A 22 6.80 7.49 16.11
N MET A 23 5.52 7.18 15.90
CA MET A 23 4.84 7.47 14.62
C MET A 23 4.83 8.97 14.28
N LYS A 24 4.77 9.85 15.29
CA LYS A 24 4.78 11.32 15.10
C LYS A 24 6.17 11.83 14.71
N ASP A 25 7.22 11.30 15.35
CA ASP A 25 8.59 11.66 15.01
C ASP A 25 8.93 11.15 13.60
N SER A 26 8.52 9.92 13.28
CA SER A 26 8.63 9.35 11.94
C SER A 26 7.96 10.22 10.87
N GLU A 27 6.75 10.73 11.13
CA GLU A 27 6.07 11.65 10.21
C GLU A 27 6.89 12.93 9.99
N THR A 28 7.45 13.49 11.06
CA THR A 28 8.26 14.71 11.01
C THR A 28 9.55 14.48 10.21
N PHE A 29 10.27 13.37 10.45
CA PHE A 29 11.46 13.02 9.69
C PHE A 29 11.16 12.82 8.21
N LEU A 30 10.08 12.10 7.89
CA LEU A 30 9.69 11.83 6.51
C LEU A 30 9.28 13.12 5.77
N LYS A 31 8.53 14.02 6.42
CA LYS A 31 8.18 15.34 5.86
C LYS A 31 9.43 16.20 5.63
N ASN A 32 10.37 16.20 6.56
CA ASN A 32 11.61 16.99 6.41
C ASN A 32 12.51 16.49 5.27
N VAL A 33 12.55 15.17 5.03
CA VAL A 33 13.42 14.56 3.99
C VAL A 33 12.75 14.55 2.62
N TYR A 34 11.46 14.15 2.55
CA TYR A 34 10.76 13.93 1.29
C TYR A 34 9.79 15.05 0.89
N ASN A 35 9.55 16.02 1.77
CA ASN A 35 8.64 17.15 1.53
C ASN A 35 7.24 16.65 1.09
N THR A 36 6.80 17.09 -0.10
CA THR A 36 5.51 16.72 -0.70
C THR A 36 5.42 15.24 -1.10
N HIS A 37 6.54 14.52 -1.16
CA HIS A 37 6.59 13.09 -1.44
C HIS A 37 6.57 12.21 -0.18
N ALA A 38 6.45 12.80 1.02
CA ALA A 38 6.32 12.05 2.26
C ALA A 38 4.98 11.28 2.29
N PRO A 39 4.96 10.05 2.85
CA PRO A 39 3.71 9.33 3.05
C PRO A 39 2.82 10.07 4.07
N HIS A 40 1.50 9.91 3.91
CA HIS A 40 0.54 10.42 4.88
C HIS A 40 0.67 9.70 6.23
N TYR A 41 0.31 10.38 7.33
CA TYR A 41 0.36 9.82 8.69
C TYR A 41 -0.35 8.45 8.80
N ASN A 42 -1.52 8.30 8.18
CA ASN A 42 -2.25 7.03 8.17
C ASN A 42 -1.46 5.87 7.55
N THR A 43 -0.64 6.14 6.54
CA THR A 43 0.24 5.14 5.95
C THR A 43 1.30 4.71 6.96
N ILE A 44 1.95 5.67 7.62
CA ILE A 44 2.95 5.41 8.68
C ILE A 44 2.32 4.57 9.79
N ARG A 45 1.16 4.98 10.30
CA ARG A 45 0.41 4.28 11.34
C ARG A 45 0.11 2.84 10.95
N ASN A 46 -0.42 2.61 9.75
CA ASN A 46 -0.78 1.27 9.28
C ASN A 46 0.43 0.35 9.17
N TRP A 47 1.57 0.85 8.69
CA TRP A 47 2.81 0.08 8.63
C TRP A 47 3.35 -0.24 10.01
N PHE A 48 3.36 0.73 10.93
CA PHE A 48 3.80 0.50 12.31
C PHE A 48 2.96 -0.58 13.00
N HIS A 49 1.63 -0.57 12.86
CA HIS A 49 0.76 -1.62 13.41
C HIS A 49 1.00 -3.01 12.79
N ARG A 50 1.58 -3.10 11.58
CA ARG A 50 2.01 -4.37 10.99
C ARG A 50 3.31 -4.84 11.61
N PHE A 51 4.28 -3.93 11.77
CA PHE A 51 5.56 -4.25 12.38
C PHE A 51 5.43 -4.64 13.85
N GLU A 52 4.47 -4.06 14.59
CA GLU A 52 4.11 -4.51 15.95
C GLU A 52 3.62 -5.97 16.02
N LYS A 53 3.25 -6.55 14.87
CA LYS A 53 2.85 -7.97 14.73
C LYS A 53 3.94 -8.81 14.07
N ASP A 54 5.16 -8.31 14.05
CA ASP A 54 6.33 -8.90 13.37
C ASP A 54 6.13 -9.15 11.86
N ASP A 55 5.21 -8.43 11.22
CA ASP A 55 4.99 -8.49 9.76
C ASP A 55 5.81 -7.42 9.03
N PHE A 56 7.02 -7.79 8.63
CA PHE A 56 7.93 -6.95 7.84
C PHE A 56 7.84 -7.19 6.32
N SER A 57 6.82 -7.93 5.85
CA SER A 57 6.67 -8.20 4.42
C SER A 57 6.38 -6.90 3.64
N LEU A 58 7.21 -6.65 2.62
CA LEU A 58 7.12 -5.46 1.77
C LEU A 58 6.05 -5.57 0.69
N ASP A 59 5.51 -6.78 0.50
CA ASP A 59 4.49 -7.05 -0.49
C ASP A 59 3.20 -6.34 -0.12
N GLU A 60 2.60 -5.64 -1.09
CA GLU A 60 1.17 -5.41 -1.01
C GLU A 60 0.53 -6.79 -1.17
N LYS A 61 -0.07 -7.32 -0.10
CA LYS A 61 -0.98 -8.46 -0.23
C LYS A 61 -1.90 -8.15 -1.40
N ASP A 62 -2.04 -9.10 -2.31
CA ASP A 62 -2.89 -8.94 -3.47
C ASP A 62 -4.19 -8.28 -3.03
N ARG A 63 -4.48 -7.10 -3.60
CA ARG A 63 -5.73 -6.43 -3.26
C ARG A 63 -6.81 -7.38 -3.69
N SER A 64 -7.58 -7.90 -2.74
CA SER A 64 -8.80 -8.65 -3.00
C SER A 64 -9.82 -7.66 -3.61
N GLY A 65 -9.58 -7.29 -4.86
CA GLY A 65 -10.51 -6.59 -5.71
C GLY A 65 -11.45 -7.59 -6.36
N ARG A 66 -12.51 -7.07 -6.97
CA ARG A 66 -13.44 -7.87 -7.78
C ARG A 66 -12.63 -8.64 -8.84
N PRO A 67 -12.80 -9.97 -8.97
CA PRO A 67 -12.21 -10.73 -10.06
C PRO A 67 -12.55 -10.06 -11.40
N ARG A 68 -11.52 -9.82 -12.22
CA ARG A 68 -11.67 -9.25 -13.57
C ARG A 68 -12.12 -10.26 -14.61
N GLU A 69 -12.32 -11.53 -14.23
CA GLU A 69 -12.93 -12.52 -15.12
C GLU A 69 -14.39 -12.17 -15.33
N LEU A 70 -14.62 -11.30 -16.31
CA LEU A 70 -15.86 -11.29 -17.05
C LEU A 70 -15.95 -12.65 -17.74
N ASP A 71 -16.82 -13.51 -17.21
CA ASP A 71 -17.14 -14.81 -17.79
C ASP A 71 -17.76 -14.58 -19.19
N LEU A 72 -16.90 -14.64 -20.21
CA LEU A 72 -17.27 -14.39 -21.60
C LEU A 72 -18.29 -15.40 -22.11
N ASP A 73 -18.34 -16.59 -21.52
CA ASP A 73 -19.30 -17.62 -21.89
C ASP A 73 -20.69 -17.28 -21.34
N LYS A 74 -20.78 -16.75 -20.11
CA LYS A 74 -22.02 -16.13 -19.61
C LYS A 74 -22.46 -14.93 -20.45
N LEU A 75 -21.52 -14.08 -20.88
CA LEU A 75 -21.83 -12.94 -21.73
C LEU A 75 -22.39 -13.39 -23.09
N LYS A 76 -21.76 -14.37 -23.74
CA LYS A 76 -22.23 -14.94 -25.01
C LYS A 76 -23.61 -15.56 -24.88
N HIS A 77 -23.86 -16.31 -23.80
CA HIS A 77 -25.17 -16.92 -23.58
C HIS A 77 -26.26 -15.87 -23.39
N ALA A 78 -25.98 -14.79 -22.64
CA ALA A 78 -26.94 -13.70 -22.45
C ALA A 78 -27.31 -12.99 -23.76
N LEU A 79 -26.32 -12.75 -24.64
CA LEU A 79 -26.53 -12.16 -25.97
C LEU A 79 -27.30 -13.08 -26.92
N GLN A 80 -27.20 -14.40 -26.75
CA GLN A 80 -27.96 -15.37 -27.55
C GLN A 80 -29.40 -15.51 -27.07
N SER A 81 -29.66 -15.33 -25.76
CA SER A 81 -31.00 -15.45 -25.19
C SER A 81 -31.90 -14.22 -25.38
N ASP A 82 -31.30 -13.06 -25.66
CA ASP A 82 -32.04 -11.82 -25.97
C ASP A 82 -31.32 -11.05 -27.09
N PRO A 83 -31.47 -11.49 -28.35
CA PRO A 83 -31.06 -10.71 -29.49
C PRO A 83 -32.08 -9.57 -29.67
N PHE A 84 -31.61 -8.33 -29.57
CA PHE A 84 -32.40 -7.12 -29.89
C PHE A 84 -33.25 -7.26 -31.16
#